data_AF-A0A2V8IY03-F1
#
_entry.id   AF-A0A2V8IY03-F1
#
_cell.length_a   1.000
_cell.length_b   1.000
_cell.length_c   1.000
_cell.angle_alpha   90.00
_cell.angle_beta   90.00
_cell.angle_gamma   90.00
#
_symmetry.space_group_name_H-M   'P 1'
#
loop_
_entity.id
_entity.type
_entity.pdbx_description
1 polymer ?
#
loop_
_entity_poly.entity_id
_entity_poly.type
_entity_poly.pdbx_seq_one_letter_code
_entity_poly.pdbx_strand_id
1 'polypeptide(L)'
;MEQFQRTGRGTGTSSDSTTALRRERKEPALDALHHAFYARYLSVGDKAYAAGSKTRIAGGDRLVLLIGELQTNVNTRGFAQYLAHKGRRRAESALRALTTVGATQTASMLSAALAPTVSSSRLNLLDRRFSNSREDLPALTMRYMERREAP
;
A
#
# COMPACT_ATOMS: atom_id res chain seq x y z
N MET A 1 -10.20 -38.49 -59.86
CA MET A 1 -9.39 -37.26 -59.91
C MET A 1 -10.25 -36.11 -59.43
N GLU A 2 -9.69 -35.35 -58.51
CA GLU A 2 -10.23 -34.17 -57.84
C GLU A 2 -10.73 -33.10 -58.83
N GLN A 3 -11.66 -32.22 -58.41
CA GLN A 3 -11.29 -30.85 -58.05
C GLN A 3 -12.46 -29.90 -57.71
N PHE A 4 -12.26 -29.21 -56.58
CA PHE A 4 -12.71 -27.87 -56.16
C PHE A 4 -14.19 -27.56 -55.84
N GLN A 5 -14.46 -27.43 -54.53
CA GLN A 5 -15.49 -26.56 -53.94
C GLN A 5 -14.86 -25.69 -52.83
N ARG A 6 -15.52 -24.53 -52.56
CA ARG A 6 -15.48 -23.60 -51.39
C ARG A 6 -15.01 -22.18 -51.72
N THR A 7 -15.93 -21.22 -51.92
CA THR A 7 -16.62 -20.36 -50.92
C THR A 7 -15.72 -19.35 -50.18
N GLY A 8 -15.81 -18.08 -50.58
CA GLY A 8 -16.57 -17.07 -49.83
C GLY A 8 -15.98 -16.43 -48.56
N ARG A 9 -15.93 -15.09 -48.63
CA ARG A 9 -16.30 -14.11 -47.60
C ARG A 9 -15.23 -13.71 -46.58
N GLY A 10 -14.95 -12.40 -46.59
CA GLY A 10 -13.90 -11.75 -45.82
C GLY A 10 -14.16 -11.64 -44.32
N THR A 11 -13.05 -11.43 -43.61
CA THR A 11 -13.03 -11.07 -42.20
C THR A 11 -12.36 -9.71 -42.07
N GLY A 12 -13.19 -8.66 -42.09
CA GLY A 12 -12.84 -7.42 -41.41
C GLY A 12 -12.87 -7.69 -39.91
N THR A 13 -11.71 -7.73 -39.28
CA THR A 13 -11.57 -7.62 -37.83
C THR A 13 -11.13 -6.20 -37.50
N SER A 14 -12.08 -5.26 -37.58
CA SER A 14 -12.06 -4.08 -36.74
C SER A 14 -12.63 -4.50 -35.39
N SER A 15 -11.76 -4.88 -34.45
CA SER A 15 -12.18 -5.04 -33.06
C SER A 15 -11.03 -4.67 -32.13
N ASP A 16 -11.23 -3.53 -31.48
CA ASP A 16 -10.86 -3.28 -30.08
C ASP A 16 -9.53 -2.58 -29.76
N SER A 17 -9.33 -1.38 -30.32
CA SER A 17 -8.31 -0.41 -29.86
C SER A 17 -8.71 0.34 -28.56
N THR A 18 -9.91 0.12 -28.04
CA THR A 18 -10.45 0.80 -26.85
C THR A 18 -9.94 0.22 -25.53
N THR A 19 -9.51 -1.04 -25.52
CA THR A 19 -9.04 -1.71 -24.30
C THR A 19 -7.57 -1.37 -23.97
N ALA A 20 -6.75 -1.03 -24.96
CA ALA A 20 -5.35 -0.65 -24.77
C ALA A 20 -5.18 0.74 -24.12
N LEU A 21 -5.94 1.75 -24.57
CA LEU A 21 -5.87 3.13 -24.07
C LEU A 21 -6.28 3.30 -22.59
N ARG A 22 -7.01 2.34 -22.02
CA ARG A 22 -7.47 2.39 -20.62
C ARG A 22 -6.46 1.82 -19.62
N ARG A 23 -5.51 0.99 -20.08
CA ARG A 23 -4.42 0.45 -19.23
C ARG A 23 -3.31 1.48 -19.02
N GLU A 24 -2.91 2.19 -20.07
CA GLU A 24 -1.79 3.14 -20.02
C GLU A 24 -2.03 4.36 -19.11
N ARG A 25 -3.29 4.75 -18.82
CA ARG A 25 -3.57 5.90 -17.94
C ARG A 25 -3.58 5.57 -16.44
N LYS A 26 -3.66 4.28 -16.05
CA LYS A 26 -3.79 3.90 -14.63
C LYS A 26 -2.44 3.79 -13.92
N GLU A 27 -1.40 3.35 -14.62
CA GLU A 27 -0.05 3.20 -14.05
C GLU A 27 0.59 4.55 -13.67
N PRO A 28 0.54 5.60 -14.52
CA PRO A 28 1.12 6.91 -14.18
C PRO A 28 0.47 7.55 -12.94
N ALA A 29 -0.82 7.30 -12.74
CA ALA A 29 -1.56 7.81 -11.58
C ALA A 29 -1.18 7.08 -10.28
N LEU A 30 -0.84 5.79 -10.35
CA LEU A 30 -0.43 5.03 -9.17
C LEU A 30 1.00 5.41 -8.76
N ASP A 31 1.90 5.51 -9.73
CA ASP A 31 3.29 5.92 -9.51
C ASP A 31 3.37 7.33 -8.91
N ALA A 32 2.53 8.26 -9.39
CA ALA A 32 2.43 9.60 -8.80
C ALA A 32 2.02 9.57 -7.33
N LEU A 33 1.05 8.72 -6.96
CA LEU A 33 0.63 8.55 -5.57
C LEU A 33 1.74 7.95 -4.70
N HIS A 34 2.49 6.97 -5.24
CA HIS A 34 3.63 6.38 -4.53
C HIS A 34 4.72 7.42 -4.29
N HIS A 35 5.11 8.14 -5.33
CA HIS A 35 6.14 9.17 -5.24
C HIS A 35 5.72 10.26 -4.23
N ALA A 36 4.48 10.74 -4.30
CA ALA A 36 3.95 11.73 -3.36
C ALA A 36 3.96 11.21 -1.91
N PHE A 37 3.55 9.96 -1.71
CA PHE A 37 3.57 9.32 -0.40
C PHE A 37 4.99 9.25 0.18
N TYR A 38 5.95 8.71 -0.56
CA TYR A 38 7.31 8.52 -0.06
C TYR A 38 8.05 9.84 0.14
N ALA A 39 7.84 10.83 -0.76
CA ALA A 39 8.37 12.18 -0.56
C ALA A 39 7.85 12.81 0.74
N ARG A 40 6.53 12.69 1.00
CA ARG A 40 5.93 13.19 2.25
C ARG A 40 6.40 12.39 3.46
N TYR A 41 6.52 11.06 3.36
CA TYR A 41 7.03 10.21 4.43
C TYR A 41 8.44 10.60 4.86
N LEU A 42 9.36 10.79 3.90
CA LEU A 42 10.72 11.22 4.19
C LEU A 42 10.74 12.61 4.84
N SER A 43 10.04 13.59 4.25
CA SER A 43 9.97 14.95 4.80
C SER A 43 9.39 15.01 6.22
N VAL A 44 8.34 14.24 6.49
CA VAL A 44 7.73 14.15 7.83
C VAL A 44 8.66 13.40 8.78
N GLY A 45 9.32 12.34 8.31
CA GLY A 45 10.31 11.59 9.09
C GLY A 45 11.45 12.48 9.58
N ASP A 46 12.04 13.28 8.70
CA ASP A 46 13.11 14.21 9.05
C ASP A 46 12.68 15.20 10.15
N LYS A 47 11.47 15.76 10.03
CA LYS A 47 10.91 16.68 11.04
C LYS A 47 10.60 15.98 12.37
N ALA A 48 10.10 14.74 12.30
CA ALA A 48 9.70 13.94 13.46
C ALA A 48 10.90 13.47 14.28
N TYR A 49 12.01 13.16 13.62
CA TYR A 49 13.20 12.59 14.23
C TYR A 49 14.38 13.56 14.36
N ALA A 50 14.25 14.81 13.92
CA ALA A 50 15.24 15.85 14.15
C ALA A 50 15.53 16.02 15.65
N ALA A 51 16.82 16.10 15.99
CA ALA A 51 17.26 16.31 17.37
C ALA A 51 16.65 17.58 17.96
N GLY A 52 16.01 17.46 19.13
CA GLY A 52 15.36 18.60 19.81
C GLY A 52 14.01 19.03 19.23
N SER A 53 13.44 18.30 18.26
CA SER A 53 12.12 18.62 17.70
C SER A 53 11.02 18.52 18.75
N LYS A 54 10.39 19.66 19.07
CA LYS A 54 9.12 19.74 19.82
C LYS A 54 7.92 19.89 18.88
N THR A 55 8.14 19.78 17.58
CA THR A 55 7.14 20.09 16.56
C THR A 55 6.02 19.05 16.59
N ARG A 56 4.80 19.53 16.81
CA ARG A 56 3.61 18.69 16.71
C ARG A 56 3.37 18.33 15.24
N ILE A 57 3.45 17.04 14.93
CA ILE A 57 3.14 16.53 13.60
C ILE A 57 1.63 16.65 13.35
N ALA A 58 1.26 17.19 12.18
CA ALA A 58 -0.13 17.30 11.76
C ALA A 58 -0.81 15.91 11.66
N GLY A 59 -2.13 15.86 11.78
CA GLY A 59 -2.87 14.59 11.79
C GLY A 59 -2.65 13.74 10.54
N GLY A 60 -2.70 14.36 9.36
CA GLY A 60 -2.43 13.70 8.07
C GLY A 60 -1.00 13.19 7.96
N ASP A 61 -0.02 14.02 8.32
CA ASP A 61 1.40 13.66 8.33
C ASP A 61 1.68 12.49 9.28
N ARG A 62 0.98 12.42 10.40
CA ARG A 62 1.09 11.30 11.34
C ARG A 62 0.60 9.98 10.72
N LEU A 63 -0.42 10.01 9.87
CA LEU A 63 -0.87 8.81 9.14
C LEU A 63 0.22 8.31 8.18
N VAL A 64 0.77 9.23 7.38
CA VAL A 64 1.87 8.93 6.44
C VAL A 64 3.07 8.34 7.18
N LEU A 65 3.48 8.96 8.28
CA LEU A 65 4.62 8.48 9.09
C LEU A 65 4.40 7.07 9.62
N LEU A 66 3.24 6.80 10.22
CA LEU A 66 2.94 5.50 10.84
C LEU A 66 2.82 4.37 9.81
N ILE A 67 2.17 4.64 8.68
CA ILE A 67 1.98 3.66 7.60
C ILE A 67 3.30 3.41 6.88
N GLY A 68 4.06 4.46 6.55
CA GLY A 68 5.37 4.34 5.92
C GLY A 68 6.36 3.56 6.78
N GLU A 69 6.41 3.86 8.09
CA GLU A 69 7.24 3.11 9.04
C GLU A 69 6.88 1.63 9.06
N LEU A 70 5.59 1.30 9.17
CA LEU A 70 5.15 -0.09 9.16
C LEU A 70 5.56 -0.78 7.85
N GLN A 71 5.21 -0.18 6.71
CA GLN A 71 5.45 -0.76 5.40
C GLN A 71 6.93 -1.03 5.17
N THR A 72 7.80 -0.03 5.40
CA THR A 72 9.24 -0.20 5.22
C THR A 72 9.81 -1.24 6.19
N ASN A 73 9.47 -1.19 7.49
CA ASN A 73 10.05 -2.12 8.46
C ASN A 73 9.57 -3.56 8.25
N VAL A 74 8.29 -3.78 7.96
CA VAL A 74 7.75 -5.13 7.75
C VAL A 74 8.26 -5.71 6.43
N ASN A 75 8.32 -4.92 5.34
CA ASN A 75 8.90 -5.42 4.08
C ASN A 75 10.37 -5.80 4.21
N THR A 76 11.15 -5.08 5.03
CA THR A 76 12.58 -5.38 5.19
C THR A 76 12.88 -6.44 6.26
N ARG A 77 12.08 -6.51 7.34
CA ARG A 77 12.45 -7.28 8.55
C ARG A 77 11.31 -8.11 9.15
N GLY A 78 10.09 -8.01 8.63
CA GLY A 78 8.90 -8.69 9.16
C GLY A 78 8.28 -8.04 10.40
N PHE A 79 7.11 -8.53 10.78
CA PHE A 79 6.32 -8.06 11.92
C PHE A 79 7.05 -8.24 13.25
N ALA A 80 7.76 -9.36 13.44
CA ALA A 80 8.48 -9.63 14.68
C ALA A 80 9.48 -8.50 15.01
N GLN A 81 10.30 -8.14 14.03
CA GLN A 81 11.30 -7.08 14.20
C GLN A 81 10.70 -5.69 14.25
N TYR A 82 9.63 -5.43 13.49
CA TYR A 82 8.88 -4.18 13.63
C TYR A 82 8.37 -3.98 15.06
N LEU A 83 7.76 -5.01 15.66
CA LEU A 83 7.23 -4.96 17.03
C LEU A 83 8.34 -4.80 18.07
N ALA A 84 9.46 -5.53 17.91
CA ALA A 84 10.60 -5.41 18.81
C ALA A 84 11.24 -4.00 18.77
N HIS A 85 11.37 -3.41 17.59
CA HIS A 85 12.02 -2.12 17.41
C HIS A 85 11.12 -0.92 17.75
N LYS A 86 9.85 -0.96 17.33
CA LYS A 86 8.91 0.17 17.50
C LYS A 86 8.05 0.07 18.76
N GLY A 87 7.87 -1.14 19.29
CA GLY A 87 7.06 -1.41 20.46
C GLY A 87 5.55 -1.41 20.19
N ARG A 88 4.82 -1.99 21.15
CA ARG A 88 3.37 -2.24 21.05
C ARG A 88 2.54 -0.97 20.81
N ARG A 89 2.79 0.10 21.57
CA ARG A 89 2.03 1.36 21.47
C ARG A 89 2.15 2.02 20.09
N ARG A 90 3.32 1.93 19.46
CA ARG A 90 3.56 2.47 18.10
C ARG A 90 2.81 1.62 17.08
N ALA A 91 2.88 0.30 17.20
CA ALA A 91 2.14 -0.63 16.35
C ALA A 91 0.61 -0.47 16.48
N GLU A 92 0.07 -0.24 17.67
CA GLU A 92 -1.36 0.08 17.85
C GLU A 92 -1.74 1.42 17.20
N SER A 93 -0.82 2.40 17.20
CA SER A 93 -1.03 3.65 16.46
C SER A 93 -1.04 3.43 14.95
N ALA A 94 -0.14 2.59 14.44
CA ALA A 94 -0.13 2.19 13.03
C ALA A 94 -1.41 1.42 12.66
N LEU A 95 -1.89 0.54 13.53
CA LEU A 95 -3.17 -0.16 13.35
C LEU A 95 -4.33 0.82 13.17
N ARG A 96 -4.45 1.83 14.04
CA ARG A 96 -5.46 2.89 13.88
C ARG A 96 -5.30 3.66 12.57
N ALA A 97 -4.06 3.95 12.16
CA ALA A 97 -3.80 4.63 10.90
C ALA A 97 -4.25 3.79 9.68
N LEU A 98 -3.94 2.49 9.67
CA LEU A 98 -4.39 1.55 8.63
C LEU A 98 -5.91 1.49 8.54
N THR A 99 -6.59 1.36 9.69
CA THR A 99 -8.06 1.39 9.74
C THR A 99 -8.61 2.71 9.20
N THR A 100 -7.97 3.84 9.52
CA THR A 100 -8.39 5.17 9.07
C THR A 100 -8.35 5.32 7.55
N VAL A 101 -7.31 4.79 6.89
CA VAL A 101 -7.16 4.87 5.44
C VAL A 101 -7.86 3.74 4.68
N GLY A 102 -8.48 2.79 5.39
CA GLY A 102 -9.19 1.66 4.81
C GLY A 102 -8.30 0.49 4.37
N ALA A 103 -7.08 0.36 4.91
CA ALA A 103 -6.18 -0.78 4.67
C ALA A 103 -6.57 -2.00 5.53
N THR A 104 -7.74 -2.55 5.24
CA THR A 104 -8.40 -3.61 6.02
C THR A 104 -7.61 -4.90 6.20
N GLN A 105 -6.98 -5.42 5.14
CA GLN A 105 -6.24 -6.68 5.18
C GLN A 105 -4.97 -6.51 6.01
N THR A 106 -4.26 -5.42 5.78
CA THR A 106 -3.04 -5.05 6.50
C THR A 106 -3.32 -4.77 7.97
N ALA A 107 -4.43 -4.08 8.28
CA ALA A 107 -4.89 -3.88 9.65
C ALA A 107 -5.17 -5.22 10.34
N SER A 108 -5.84 -6.15 9.68
CA SER A 108 -6.07 -7.50 10.21
C SER A 108 -4.77 -8.25 10.50
N MET A 109 -3.79 -8.18 9.59
CA MET A 109 -2.48 -8.80 9.80
C MET A 109 -1.74 -8.21 11.00
N LEU A 110 -1.67 -6.88 11.11
CA LEU A 110 -1.03 -6.22 12.24
C LEU A 110 -1.76 -6.51 13.57
N SER A 111 -3.10 -6.53 13.56
CA SER A 111 -3.90 -6.92 14.72
C SER A 111 -3.59 -8.35 15.17
N ALA A 112 -3.43 -9.29 14.24
CA ALA A 112 -3.05 -10.66 14.55
C ALA A 112 -1.61 -10.76 15.09
N ALA A 113 -0.68 -9.96 14.55
CA ALA A 113 0.70 -9.88 15.05
C ALA A 113 0.79 -9.27 16.47
N LEU A 114 -0.19 -8.45 16.87
CA LEU A 114 -0.28 -7.86 18.21
C LEU A 114 -0.89 -8.80 19.26
N ALA A 115 -1.31 -10.01 18.90
CA ALA A 115 -1.85 -10.96 19.87
C ALA A 115 -0.77 -11.35 20.91
N PRO A 116 -1.08 -11.38 22.23
CA PRO A 116 -0.08 -11.61 23.28
C PRO A 116 0.70 -12.92 23.15
N THR A 117 0.10 -13.94 22.53
CA THR A 117 0.64 -15.30 22.42
C THR A 117 0.87 -15.72 20.97
N VAL A 118 1.15 -14.76 20.07
CA VAL A 118 1.44 -15.08 18.66
C VAL A 118 2.75 -15.85 18.55
N SER A 119 2.73 -17.01 17.88
CA SER A 119 3.93 -17.80 17.65
C SER A 119 4.80 -17.22 16.54
N SER A 120 6.11 -17.52 16.55
CA SER A 120 7.03 -17.14 15.48
C SER A 120 6.60 -17.71 14.12
N SER A 121 6.08 -18.94 14.08
CA SER A 121 5.57 -19.56 12.86
C SER A 121 4.38 -18.79 12.28
N ARG A 122 3.51 -18.24 13.15
CA ARG A 122 2.39 -17.40 12.75
C ARG A 122 2.86 -16.03 12.25
N LEU A 123 3.83 -15.40 12.90
CA LEU A 123 4.43 -14.15 12.43
C LEU A 123 5.04 -14.30 11.03
N ASN A 124 5.81 -15.37 10.78
CA ASN A 124 6.38 -15.64 9.45
C ASN A 124 5.30 -15.84 8.37
N LEU A 125 4.15 -16.43 8.73
CA LEU A 125 3.02 -16.54 7.80
C LEU A 125 2.38 -15.17 7.52
N LEU A 126 2.28 -14.30 8.52
CA LEU A 126 1.79 -12.93 8.34
C LEU A 126 2.74 -12.10 7.47
N ASP A 127 4.05 -12.26 7.63
CA ASP A 127 5.05 -11.60 6.79
C ASP A 127 4.86 -11.98 5.31
N ARG A 128 4.73 -13.28 5.02
CA ARG A 128 4.44 -13.75 3.65
C ARG A 128 3.13 -13.20 3.11
N ARG A 129 2.09 -13.11 3.95
CA ARG A 129 0.80 -12.54 3.53
C ARG A 129 0.91 -11.04 3.25
N PHE A 130 1.68 -10.32 4.06
CA PHE A 130 1.95 -8.90 3.86
C PHE A 130 2.67 -8.65 2.55
N SER A 131 3.76 -9.39 2.27
CA SER A 131 4.51 -9.26 1.01
C SER A 131 3.68 -9.58 -0.25
N ASN A 132 2.65 -10.42 -0.11
CA ASN A 132 1.74 -10.79 -1.21
C ASN A 132 0.43 -9.98 -1.21
N SER A 133 0.29 -9.01 -0.30
CA SER A 133 -0.93 -8.20 -0.20
C SER A 133 -1.12 -7.36 -1.46
N ARG A 134 -2.37 -7.25 -1.93
CA ARG A 134 -2.74 -6.35 -3.03
C ARG A 134 -3.13 -4.95 -2.53
N GLU A 135 -3.11 -4.71 -1.22
CA GLU A 135 -3.39 -3.39 -0.67
C GLU A 135 -2.22 -2.45 -0.92
N ASP A 136 -2.49 -1.42 -1.72
CA ASP A 136 -1.53 -0.36 -2.01
C ASP A 136 -1.60 0.71 -0.91
N LEU A 137 -0.79 0.52 0.15
CA LEU A 137 -0.78 1.42 1.31
C LEU A 137 -0.45 2.87 0.96
N PRO A 138 0.54 3.17 0.09
CA PRO A 138 0.80 4.52 -0.37
C PRO A 138 -0.42 5.16 -1.03
N ALA A 139 -1.04 4.48 -2.00
CA ALA A 139 -2.18 5.01 -2.74
C ALA A 139 -3.42 5.18 -1.86
N LEU A 140 -3.71 4.23 -0.97
CA LEU A 140 -4.81 4.34 0.00
C LEU A 140 -4.63 5.55 0.91
N THR A 141 -3.41 5.76 1.40
CA THR A 141 -3.10 6.88 2.27
C THR A 141 -3.26 8.21 1.55
N MET A 142 -2.65 8.38 0.37
CA MET A 142 -2.74 9.65 -0.37
C MET A 142 -4.17 9.99 -0.78
N ARG A 143 -4.94 9.01 -1.27
CA ARG A 143 -6.35 9.22 -1.60
C ARG A 143 -7.20 9.59 -0.38
N TYR A 144 -6.88 9.05 0.81
CA TYR A 144 -7.54 9.45 2.05
C TYR A 144 -7.26 10.92 2.37
N MET A 145 -6.01 11.37 2.18
CA MET A 145 -5.61 12.75 2.42
C MET A 145 -6.28 13.71 1.44
N GLU A 146 -6.26 13.41 0.14
CA GLU A 146 -6.92 14.21 -0.90
C GLU A 146 -8.40 14.46 -0.58
N ARG A 147 -9.12 13.44 -0.09
CA ARG A 147 -10.53 13.58 0.31
C ARG A 147 -10.75 14.41 1.57
N ARG A 148 -9.75 14.55 2.43
CA ARG A 148 -9.83 15.29 3.71
C ARG A 148 -9.31 16.72 3.60
N GLU A 149 -8.42 16.97 2.66
CA GLU A 149 -7.79 18.26 2.39
C GLU A 149 -8.50 19.02 1.24
N ALA A 150 -9.48 18.41 0.57
CA ALA A 150 -10.33 19.10 -0.41
C ALA A 150 -11.17 20.20 0.28
N PRO A 151 -11.18 21.44 -0.27
CA PRO A 151 -11.86 22.59 0.30
C PRO A 151 -13.39 22.47 0.31
#